data_AF-E9RXP6-F1
#
_entry.id   AF-E9RXP6-F1
#
_cell.length_a   1.000
_cell.length_b   1.000
_cell.length_c   1.000
_cell.angle_alpha   90.00
_cell.angle_beta   90.00
_cell.angle_gamma   90.00
#
_symmetry.space_group_name_H-M   'P 1'
#
loop_
_entity.id
_entity.type
_entity.pdbx_description
1 polymer ?
#
loop_
_entity_poly.entity_id
_entity_poly.type
_entity_poly.pdbx_seq_one_letter_code
_entity_poly.pdbx_strand_id
1 'polypeptide(L)'
;MKKYIGRKIVLLLVACLMLTVGGCVEKTERTGKLRDIEFTVTEKQDIPEELEEMIAERKEEGFQLSYADQGELYLAVGYGTRPTSGYSIKVKALYETENAVYIQTELLGPSKEEKITEKQTYPYVVVKMEWIDKNIVFE
;
A
#
# COMPACT_ATOMS: atom_id res chain seq x y z
N MET A 1 -53.21 11.45 -34.85
CA MET A 1 -52.73 11.46 -33.45
C MET A 1 -51.48 10.58 -33.20
N LYS A 2 -50.63 10.31 -34.21
CA LYS A 2 -49.41 9.47 -34.05
C LYS A 2 -48.13 10.24 -33.67
N LYS A 3 -48.14 11.58 -33.74
CA LYS A 3 -46.95 12.44 -33.49
C LYS A 3 -46.70 12.77 -32.01
N TYR A 4 -47.68 12.57 -31.13
CA TYR A 4 -47.59 12.97 -29.71
C TYR A 4 -46.98 11.91 -28.79
N ILE A 5 -46.97 10.65 -29.21
CA ILE A 5 -46.46 9.53 -28.39
C ILE A 5 -44.92 9.47 -28.42
N GLY A 6 -44.30 9.73 -29.58
CA GLY A 6 -42.83 9.75 -29.71
C GLY A 6 -42.16 10.86 -28.91
N ARG A 7 -42.84 12.00 -28.70
CA ARG A 7 -42.26 13.15 -28.00
C ARG A 7 -42.21 12.96 -26.47
N LYS A 8 -43.11 12.14 -25.91
CA LYS A 8 -43.09 11.79 -24.48
C LYS A 8 -42.07 10.69 -24.15
N ILE A 9 -41.83 9.76 -25.08
CA ILE A 9 -40.82 8.70 -24.90
C ILE A 9 -39.40 9.27 -24.97
N VAL A 10 -39.15 10.25 -25.85
CA VAL A 10 -37.84 10.93 -25.95
C VAL A 10 -37.55 11.78 -24.69
N LEU A 11 -38.56 12.44 -24.11
CA LEU A 11 -38.38 13.21 -22.87
C LEU A 11 -38.14 12.32 -21.64
N LEU A 12 -38.62 11.08 -21.63
CA LEU A 12 -38.39 10.13 -20.54
C LEU A 12 -36.99 9.48 -20.59
N LEU A 13 -36.38 9.38 -21.78
CA LEU A 13 -35.02 8.86 -21.96
C LEU A 13 -33.93 9.88 -21.58
N VAL A 14 -34.20 11.19 -21.70
CA VAL A 14 -33.24 12.24 -21.30
C VAL A 14 -33.21 12.43 -19.77
N ALA A 15 -34.30 12.12 -19.06
CA ALA A 15 -34.36 12.20 -17.60
C ALA A 15 -33.62 11.04 -16.89
N CYS A 16 -33.48 9.87 -17.53
CA CYS A 16 -32.71 8.75 -16.98
C CYS A 16 -31.18 8.89 -17.13
N LEU A 17 -30.71 9.78 -18.01
CA LEU A 17 -29.27 9.95 -18.27
C LEU A 17 -28.56 10.86 -17.24
N MET A 18 -29.30 11.47 -16.31
CA MET A 18 -28.72 12.32 -15.24
C MET A 18 -28.37 11.55 -13.95
N LEU A 19 -28.55 10.23 -13.91
CA LEU A 19 -28.34 9.43 -12.68
C LEU A 19 -27.00 8.69 -12.62
N THR A 20 -26.06 8.91 -13.54
CA THR A 20 -24.79 8.16 -13.56
C THR A 20 -23.54 8.99 -13.30
N VAL A 21 -23.65 10.25 -12.87
CA VAL A 21 -22.50 10.95 -12.28
C VAL A 21 -22.48 10.70 -10.77
N GLY A 22 -22.39 9.43 -10.39
CA GLY A 22 -21.83 9.05 -9.11
C GLY A 22 -20.34 9.33 -9.19
N GLY A 23 -19.96 10.59 -8.94
CA GLY A 23 -18.56 10.92 -8.75
C GLY A 23 -18.01 9.98 -7.69
N CYS A 24 -16.93 9.26 -8.02
CA CYS A 24 -16.07 8.71 -6.98
C CYS A 24 -15.72 9.89 -6.08
N VAL A 25 -16.32 9.93 -4.90
CA VAL A 25 -15.74 10.65 -3.78
C VAL A 25 -14.41 9.95 -3.58
N GLU A 26 -13.35 10.49 -4.17
CA GLU A 26 -12.01 10.35 -3.65
C GLU A 26 -12.10 10.93 -2.25
N LYS A 27 -12.34 10.05 -1.27
CA LYS A 27 -12.28 10.42 0.12
C LYS A 27 -10.86 10.90 0.33
N THR A 28 -10.66 12.21 0.26
CA THR A 28 -9.63 12.88 1.03
C THR A 28 -10.02 12.63 2.48
N GLU A 29 -9.70 11.41 2.93
CA GLU A 29 -9.59 11.03 4.34
C GLU A 29 -8.84 12.18 5.01
N ARG A 30 -9.38 12.77 6.07
CA ARG A 30 -8.84 14.00 6.68
C ARG A 30 -7.32 13.84 6.89
N THR A 31 -6.54 14.42 5.98
CA THR A 31 -5.13 14.12 5.68
C THR A 31 -4.15 14.81 6.63
N GLY A 32 -4.62 15.22 7.81
CA GLY A 32 -3.74 15.80 8.82
C GLY A 32 -2.94 14.70 9.49
N LYS A 33 -1.62 14.69 9.29
CA LYS A 33 -0.70 13.89 10.11
C LYS A 33 -0.88 14.27 11.59
N LEU A 34 -1.29 13.32 12.41
CA LEU A 34 -1.46 13.50 13.86
C LEU A 34 -0.12 13.36 14.59
N ARG A 35 0.63 12.29 14.30
CA ARG A 35 1.95 12.04 14.87
C ARG A 35 2.78 11.09 14.01
N ASP A 36 4.09 11.19 14.14
CA ASP A 36 5.00 10.11 13.74
C ASP A 36 4.81 8.91 14.66
N ILE A 37 4.95 7.72 14.10
CA ILE A 37 4.90 6.46 14.84
C ILE A 37 6.34 5.99 15.02
N GLU A 38 6.71 5.64 16.24
CA GLU A 38 7.98 4.98 16.50
C GLU A 38 7.94 3.55 15.97
N PHE A 39 8.98 3.15 15.25
CA PHE A 39 9.11 1.82 14.71
C PHE A 39 10.56 1.35 14.75
N THR A 40 10.71 0.04 14.68
CA THR A 40 12.01 -0.62 14.48
C THR A 40 11.99 -1.39 13.17
N VAL A 41 13.12 -1.44 12.48
CA VAL A 41 13.29 -2.35 11.34
C VAL A 41 13.62 -3.72 11.92
N THR A 42 12.81 -4.72 11.58
CA THR A 42 12.91 -6.08 12.14
C THR A 42 14.01 -6.85 11.44
N GLU A 43 14.92 -7.45 12.20
CA GLU A 43 15.89 -8.39 11.66
C GLU A 43 15.19 -9.69 11.24
N LYS A 44 15.76 -10.41 10.27
CA LYS A 44 15.11 -11.59 9.69
C LYS A 44 14.71 -12.65 10.74
N GLN A 45 15.54 -12.83 11.76
CA GLN A 45 15.32 -13.81 12.83
C GLN A 45 14.19 -13.43 13.82
N ASP A 46 13.79 -12.16 13.83
CA ASP A 46 12.76 -11.62 14.73
C ASP A 46 11.41 -11.44 14.01
N ILE A 47 11.32 -11.86 12.74
CA ILE A 47 10.06 -11.87 11.98
C ILE A 47 9.24 -13.09 12.42
N PRO A 48 7.94 -12.93 12.75
CA PRO A 48 7.06 -14.07 13.03
C PRO A 48 7.07 -15.10 11.90
N GLU A 49 7.13 -16.39 12.23
CA GLU A 49 7.28 -17.49 11.26
C GLU A 49 6.21 -17.43 10.17
N GLU A 50 4.94 -17.23 10.54
CA GLU A 50 3.82 -17.10 9.60
C GLU A 50 4.01 -15.91 8.63
N LEU A 51 4.53 -14.78 9.11
CA LEU A 51 4.84 -13.64 8.25
C LEU A 51 6.03 -13.94 7.32
N GLU A 52 7.05 -14.66 7.79
CA GLU A 52 8.17 -15.08 6.94
C GLU A 52 7.70 -15.99 5.79
N GLU A 53 6.79 -16.93 6.07
CA GLU A 53 6.18 -17.79 5.05
C GLU A 53 5.41 -16.95 4.01
N MET A 54 4.55 -16.04 4.49
CA MET A 54 3.79 -15.12 3.64
C MET A 54 4.67 -14.23 2.74
N ILE A 55 5.85 -13.83 3.24
CA ILE A 55 6.85 -13.09 2.47
C ILE A 55 7.49 -14.01 1.43
N ALA A 56 7.89 -15.22 1.82
CA ALA A 56 8.57 -16.17 0.94
C ALA A 56 7.72 -16.56 -0.28
N GLU A 57 6.40 -16.69 -0.10
CA GLU A 57 5.43 -16.98 -1.16
C GLU A 57 5.28 -15.83 -2.17
N ARG A 58 5.37 -14.58 -1.73
CA ARG A 58 5.03 -13.40 -2.54
C ARG A 58 6.25 -12.61 -3.04
N LYS A 59 7.45 -12.95 -2.60
CA LYS A 59 8.69 -12.17 -2.83
C LYS A 59 9.04 -11.89 -4.29
N GLU A 60 8.51 -12.67 -5.24
CA GLU A 60 8.87 -12.53 -6.65
C GLU A 60 8.19 -11.35 -7.35
N GLU A 61 6.91 -11.10 -7.04
CA GLU A 61 6.07 -10.08 -7.68
C GLU A 61 6.09 -8.74 -6.92
N GLY A 62 6.46 -8.77 -5.64
CA GLY A 62 6.31 -7.65 -4.72
C GLY A 62 5.05 -7.79 -3.88
N PHE A 63 5.04 -7.16 -2.70
CA PHE A 63 3.96 -7.32 -1.74
C PHE A 63 3.91 -6.17 -0.75
N GLN A 64 2.73 -6.00 -0.16
CA GLN A 64 2.47 -5.16 1.00
C GLN A 64 1.63 -6.01 1.96
N LEU A 65 2.15 -6.25 3.16
CA LEU A 65 1.51 -7.11 4.16
C LEU A 65 1.49 -6.40 5.51
N SER A 66 0.42 -6.60 6.26
CA SER A 66 0.29 -6.23 7.66
C SER A 66 -0.03 -7.46 8.48
N TYR A 67 0.68 -7.68 9.57
CA TYR A 67 0.52 -8.85 10.44
C TYR A 67 0.57 -8.40 11.89
N ALA A 68 -0.48 -8.73 12.66
CA ALA A 68 -0.56 -8.37 14.06
C ALA A 68 -0.27 -9.59 14.93
N ASP A 69 0.63 -9.45 15.89
CA ASP A 69 0.95 -10.50 16.87
C ASP A 69 1.29 -9.90 18.22
N GLN A 70 0.74 -10.47 19.28
CA GLN A 70 1.01 -10.10 20.69
C GLN A 70 1.01 -8.58 21.02
N GLY A 71 0.14 -7.80 20.38
CA GLY A 71 0.05 -6.35 20.61
C GLY A 71 1.06 -5.52 19.81
N GLU A 72 1.82 -6.17 18.92
CA GLU A 72 2.67 -5.55 17.93
C GLU A 72 2.03 -5.67 16.54
N LEU A 73 2.39 -4.74 15.66
CA LEU A 73 2.03 -4.75 14.26
C LEU A 73 3.29 -4.72 13.40
N TYR A 74 3.37 -5.69 12.49
CA TYR A 74 4.44 -5.86 11.52
C TYR A 74 3.94 -5.42 10.15
N LEU A 75 4.65 -4.48 9.52
CA LEU A 75 4.36 -4.02 8.16
C LEU A 75 5.52 -4.43 7.24
N ALA A 76 5.24 -5.30 6.28
CA ALA A 76 6.23 -5.83 5.36
C ALA A 76 5.98 -5.31 3.94
N VAL A 77 7.01 -4.74 3.33
CA VAL A 77 6.96 -4.24 1.95
C VAL A 77 8.08 -4.86 1.14
N GLY A 78 7.72 -5.58 0.07
CA GLY A 78 8.64 -6.21 -0.86
C GLY A 78 8.50 -5.62 -2.26
N TYR A 79 9.62 -5.40 -2.95
CA TYR A 79 9.64 -4.77 -4.28
C TYR A 79 9.77 -5.78 -5.44
N GLY A 80 9.60 -7.06 -5.15
CA GLY A 80 9.69 -8.13 -6.13
C GLY A 80 11.14 -8.40 -6.55
N THR A 81 11.27 -9.16 -7.63
CA THR A 81 12.56 -9.59 -8.15
C THR A 81 13.42 -8.42 -8.63
N ARG A 82 14.71 -8.43 -8.28
CA ARG A 82 15.73 -7.53 -8.83
C ARG A 82 16.90 -8.31 -9.44
N PRO A 83 17.46 -7.86 -10.58
CA PRO A 83 18.45 -8.64 -11.32
C PRO A 83 19.86 -8.59 -10.71
N THR A 84 20.12 -7.65 -9.79
CA THR A 84 21.44 -7.45 -9.18
C THR A 84 21.34 -7.28 -7.66
N SER A 85 22.50 -7.34 -7.00
CA SER A 85 22.66 -6.88 -5.61
C SER A 85 22.70 -5.35 -5.50
N GLY A 86 22.67 -4.86 -4.26
CA GLY A 86 22.85 -3.44 -3.91
C GLY A 86 21.57 -2.60 -3.89
N TYR A 87 20.42 -3.22 -4.08
CA TYR A 87 19.14 -2.57 -3.77
C TYR A 87 18.94 -2.51 -2.24
N SER A 88 18.45 -1.37 -1.76
CA SER A 88 18.04 -1.18 -0.36
C SER A 88 16.67 -0.50 -0.31
N ILE A 89 15.97 -0.64 0.82
CA ILE A 89 14.65 -0.01 1.00
C ILE A 89 14.76 0.99 2.14
N LYS A 90 14.27 2.20 1.88
CA LYS A 90 14.20 3.27 2.88
C LYS A 90 12.76 3.48 3.31
N VAL A 91 12.51 3.38 4.61
CA VAL A 91 11.24 3.83 5.20
C VAL A 91 11.29 5.36 5.31
N LYS A 92 10.46 6.04 4.52
CA LYS A 92 10.44 7.50 4.40
C LYS A 92 9.57 8.13 5.47
N ALA A 93 8.44 7.51 5.76
CA ALA A 93 7.50 7.97 6.77
C ALA A 93 6.71 6.78 7.31
N LEU A 94 6.41 6.84 8.60
CA LEU A 94 5.41 6.00 9.25
C LEU A 94 4.64 6.91 10.22
N TYR A 95 3.37 7.17 9.94
CA TYR A 95 2.61 8.16 10.69
C TYR A 95 1.13 7.84 10.78
N GLU A 96 0.51 8.40 11.81
CA GLU A 96 -0.90 8.23 12.10
C GLU A 96 -1.69 9.46 11.61
N THR A 97 -2.85 9.23 11.01
CA THR A 97 -3.90 10.25 10.77
C THR A 97 -5.14 9.92 11.59
N GLU A 98 -6.22 10.70 11.45
CA GLU A 98 -7.51 10.41 12.11
C GLU A 98 -7.99 8.98 11.84
N ASN A 99 -7.79 8.48 10.61
CA ASN A 99 -8.44 7.26 10.15
C ASN A 99 -7.49 6.10 9.79
N ALA A 100 -6.20 6.37 9.60
CA ALA A 100 -5.26 5.37 9.09
C ALA A 100 -3.83 5.54 9.62
N VAL A 101 -3.04 4.48 9.50
CA VAL A 101 -1.59 4.49 9.60
C VAL A 101 -1.02 4.43 8.20
N TYR A 102 -0.14 5.36 7.87
CA TYR A 102 0.51 5.46 6.56
C TYR A 102 1.95 4.99 6.67
N ILE A 103 2.37 4.12 5.76
CA ILE A 103 3.78 3.74 5.58
C ILE A 103 4.20 4.11 4.16
N GLN A 104 5.28 4.89 4.06
CA GLN A 104 5.93 5.24 2.80
C GLN A 104 7.28 4.55 2.73
N THR A 105 7.52 3.77 1.69
CA THR A 105 8.83 3.16 1.43
C THR A 105 9.35 3.52 0.05
N GLU A 106 10.68 3.58 -0.08
CA GLU A 106 11.35 3.87 -1.33
C GLU A 106 12.42 2.81 -1.60
N LEU A 107 12.38 2.19 -2.78
CA LEU A 107 13.45 1.31 -3.24
C LEU A 107 14.59 2.16 -3.81
N LEU A 108 15.75 2.06 -3.17
CA LEU A 108 16.98 2.68 -3.61
C LEU A 108 17.79 1.66 -4.41
N GLY A 109 18.19 2.04 -5.62
CA GLY A 109 19.13 1.27 -6.42
C GLY A 109 20.56 1.37 -5.88
N PRO A 110 21.45 0.46 -6.33
CA PRO A 110 22.86 0.50 -5.96
C PRO A 110 23.50 1.84 -6.33
N SER A 111 24.40 2.32 -5.48
CA SER A 111 25.16 3.53 -5.78
C SER A 111 26.17 3.29 -6.91
N LYS A 112 26.61 4.35 -7.60
CA LYS A 112 27.60 4.22 -8.70
C LYS A 112 28.94 3.62 -8.26
N GLU A 113 29.27 3.75 -6.97
CA GLU A 113 30.53 3.28 -6.39
C GLU A 113 30.39 1.88 -5.77
N GLU A 114 29.16 1.36 -5.67
CA GLU A 114 28.89 0.06 -5.09
C GLU A 114 29.23 -1.07 -6.05
N LYS A 115 29.97 -2.06 -5.56
CA LYS A 115 30.23 -3.29 -6.30
C LYS A 115 28.96 -4.13 -6.34
N ILE A 116 28.30 -4.15 -7.49
CA ILE A 116 27.12 -4.98 -7.72
C ILE A 116 27.52 -6.37 -8.24
N THR A 117 26.71 -7.37 -7.91
CA THR A 117 26.79 -8.72 -8.47
C THR A 117 25.52 -8.99 -9.28
N GLU A 118 25.67 -9.61 -10.45
CA GLU A 118 24.56 -10.09 -11.27
C GLU A 118 23.97 -11.37 -10.66
N LYS A 119 23.08 -11.18 -9.68
CA LYS A 119 22.34 -12.25 -9.02
C LYS A 119 20.94 -11.75 -8.71
N GLN A 120 19.96 -12.62 -8.94
CA GLN A 120 18.58 -12.37 -8.57
C GLN A 120 18.44 -12.14 -7.06
N THR A 121 17.83 -11.01 -6.68
CA THR A 121 17.54 -10.64 -5.29
C THR A 121 16.07 -10.29 -5.11
N TYR A 122 15.62 -10.24 -3.84
CA TYR A 122 14.25 -9.95 -3.46
C TYR A 122 14.25 -8.95 -2.29
N PRO A 123 14.48 -7.65 -2.54
CA PRO A 123 14.53 -6.65 -1.49
C PRO A 123 13.15 -6.51 -0.82
N TYR A 124 13.14 -6.63 0.50
CA TYR A 124 12.00 -6.33 1.35
C TYR A 124 12.45 -5.68 2.66
N VAL A 125 11.54 -4.96 3.30
CA VAL A 125 11.70 -4.42 4.64
C VAL A 125 10.52 -4.86 5.49
N VAL A 126 10.77 -5.19 6.75
CA VAL A 126 9.73 -5.38 7.76
C VAL A 126 9.97 -4.34 8.85
N VAL A 127 8.94 -3.56 9.16
CA VAL A 127 8.96 -2.68 10.32
C VAL A 127 7.99 -3.20 11.36
N LYS A 128 8.36 -2.99 12.62
CA LYS A 128 7.58 -3.34 13.80
C LYS A 128 7.20 -2.07 14.56
N MET A 129 5.94 -1.99 14.96
CA MET A 129 5.39 -0.90 15.75
C MET A 129 4.39 -1.45 16.77
N GLU A 130 4.01 -0.63 17.75
CA GLU A 130 2.88 -0.95 18.63
C GLU A 130 1.60 -1.08 17.80
N TRP A 131 0.72 -1.99 18.20
CA TRP A 131 -0.57 -2.17 17.54
C TRP A 131 -1.44 -0.91 17.65
N ILE A 132 -2.06 -0.53 16.53
CA ILE A 132 -3.03 0.55 16.45
C ILE A 132 -4.25 0.04 15.67
N ASP A 133 -5.45 0.23 16.22
CA ASP A 133 -6.72 -0.17 15.61
C ASP A 133 -7.13 0.76 14.45
N LYS A 134 -6.32 0.81 13.40
CA LYS A 134 -6.53 1.67 12.23
C LYS A 134 -6.18 0.93 10.95
N ASN A 135 -6.80 1.39 9.86
CA ASN A 135 -6.45 0.86 8.54
C ASN A 135 -5.00 1.19 8.20
N ILE A 136 -4.31 0.27 7.53
CA ILE A 136 -2.95 0.49 7.04
C ILE A 136 -3.01 0.90 5.58
N VAL A 137 -2.37 2.02 5.27
CA VAL A 137 -2.23 2.54 3.91
C VAL A 137 -0.76 2.50 3.53
N PHE A 138 -0.44 1.78 2.46
CA PHE A 138 0.90 1.71 1.89
C PHE A 138 0.99 2.68 0.71
N GLU A 139 2.01 3.53 0.70
CA GLU A 139 2.28 4.55 -0.32
C GLU A 139 3.57 4.28 -1.10
#